data_AF-A0A9E3LAC0-F1
#
_entry.id   AF-A0A9E3LAC0-F1
#
_cell.length_a   1.000
_cell.length_b   1.000
_cell.length_c   1.000
_cell.angle_alpha   90.00
_cell.angle_beta   90.00
_cell.angle_gamma   90.00
#
_symmetry.space_group_name_H-M   'P 1'
#
loop_
_entity.id
_entity.type
_entity.pdbx_description
1 polymer ?
#
loop_
_entity_poly.entity_id
_entity_poly.type
_entity_poly.pdbx_seq_one_letter_code
_entity_poly.pdbx_strand_id
1 'polypeptide(L)'
;MLLASEVQEEGSLMLRDLPSRRGGRPKMKRGVCHLQCSDNRDGTWTDRLVEGVASWPHVERGISITGDLPAVSFCVTENARASNPGAFISPQEFARCLRAGPTIYLAMRLVDAHWAIVRGWAEPHQLARTGVIPAGIMVVYTPRDRGELEVCATLFEAAYRFACIDPLGEAPAGLPPGQNGWGWSCGGEKKAAPLANRRRP
;
A
#
# COMPACT_ATOMS: atom_id res chain seq x y z
N MET A 1 3.36 -31.29 3.42
CA MET A 1 2.41 -30.34 4.01
C MET A 1 3.06 -29.67 5.21
N LEU A 2 4.01 -28.74 4.98
CA LEU A 2 4.76 -28.02 6.02
C LEU A 2 5.21 -26.59 5.60
N LEU A 3 4.93 -26.15 4.36
CA LEU A 3 5.51 -24.91 3.81
C LEU A 3 4.69 -23.64 4.06
N ALA A 4 3.40 -23.76 4.39
CA ALA A 4 2.52 -22.59 4.58
C ALA A 4 2.84 -21.80 5.86
N SER A 5 3.33 -22.47 6.92
CA SER A 5 3.67 -21.81 8.19
C SER A 5 4.96 -20.99 8.10
N GLU A 6 5.98 -21.48 7.40
CA GLU A 6 7.29 -20.79 7.28
C GLU A 6 7.16 -19.48 6.48
N VAL A 7 6.45 -19.50 5.35
CA VAL A 7 6.19 -18.29 4.53
C VAL A 7 5.34 -17.26 5.29
N GLN A 8 4.44 -17.72 6.17
CA GLN A 8 3.63 -16.84 7.00
C GLN A 8 4.44 -16.17 8.11
N GLU A 9 5.43 -16.85 8.68
CA GLU A 9 6.34 -16.28 9.69
C GLU A 9 7.31 -15.26 9.10
N GLU A 10 7.89 -15.51 7.92
CA GLU A 10 8.82 -14.58 7.27
C GLU A 10 8.21 -13.20 6.97
N GLY A 11 6.97 -13.15 6.47
CA GLY A 11 6.27 -11.89 6.24
C GLY A 11 6.00 -11.11 7.54
N SER A 12 5.86 -11.82 8.66
CA SER A 12 5.67 -11.19 9.97
C SER A 12 6.98 -10.62 10.55
N LEU A 13 8.11 -11.28 10.27
CA LEU A 13 9.45 -10.80 10.66
C LEU A 13 9.80 -9.48 9.94
N MET A 14 9.47 -9.35 8.66
CA MET A 14 9.70 -8.11 7.90
C MET A 14 9.06 -6.88 8.56
N LEU A 15 7.83 -7.01 9.06
CA LEU A 15 7.13 -5.89 9.68
C LEU A 15 7.60 -5.59 11.09
N ARG A 16 8.08 -6.61 11.81
CA ARG A 16 8.70 -6.44 13.11
C ARG A 16 9.89 -5.49 13.03
N ASP A 17 10.68 -5.56 11.97
CA ASP A 17 11.92 -4.79 11.82
C ASP A 17 11.75 -3.42 11.12
N LEU A 18 10.50 -3.00 10.86
CA LEU A 18 10.24 -1.67 10.32
C LEU A 18 10.81 -0.57 11.24
N PRO A 19 11.38 0.51 10.67
CA PRO A 19 11.79 1.66 11.46
C PRO A 19 10.56 2.31 12.11
N SER A 20 10.73 2.87 13.31
CA SER A 20 9.66 3.65 13.94
C SER A 20 9.38 4.93 13.12
N ARG A 21 8.10 5.25 12.90
CA ARG A 21 7.69 6.47 12.19
C ARG A 21 8.15 7.69 12.97
N ARG A 22 8.76 8.66 12.27
CA ARG A 22 9.32 9.85 12.90
C ARG A 22 8.23 10.86 13.31
N GLY A 23 8.42 11.51 14.46
CA GLY A 23 7.52 12.56 14.94
C GLY A 23 6.27 12.02 15.66
N GLY A 24 5.36 12.92 16.03
CA GLY A 24 4.12 12.55 16.70
C GLY A 24 3.13 11.84 15.77
N ARG A 25 2.17 11.14 16.36
CA ARG A 25 1.05 10.52 15.63
C ARG A 25 0.22 11.58 14.89
N PRO A 26 -0.14 11.38 13.61
CA PRO A 26 -1.02 12.28 12.88
C PRO A 26 -2.36 12.50 13.59
N LYS A 27 -2.94 13.70 13.42
CA LYS A 27 -4.31 13.98 13.84
C LYS A 27 -5.27 13.29 12.88
N MET A 28 -6.24 12.58 13.44
CA MET A 28 -7.25 11.84 12.68
C MET A 28 -8.65 12.39 12.95
N LYS A 29 -9.45 12.61 11.89
CA LYS A 29 -10.89 12.85 12.00
C LYS A 29 -11.61 11.50 11.97
N ARG A 30 -12.02 11.06 13.14
CA ARG A 30 -12.83 9.85 13.33
C ARG A 30 -14.23 10.06 12.74
N GLY A 31 -14.78 9.00 12.16
CA GLY A 31 -16.01 9.00 11.36
C GLY A 31 -15.99 7.83 10.39
N VAL A 32 -17.00 7.74 9.51
CA VAL A 32 -17.12 6.64 8.53
C VAL A 32 -15.85 6.52 7.68
N CYS A 33 -15.28 7.65 7.25
CA CYS A 33 -14.07 7.69 6.44
C CYS A 33 -12.77 7.85 7.25
N HIS A 34 -12.78 7.84 8.59
CA HIS A 34 -11.59 7.93 9.45
C HIS A 34 -10.32 8.59 8.83
N LEU A 35 -10.35 9.92 8.64
CA LEU A 35 -9.41 10.63 7.76
C LEU A 35 -8.16 11.11 8.49
N GLN A 36 -7.00 11.05 7.83
CA GLN A 36 -5.79 11.74 8.24
C GLN A 36 -5.89 13.24 7.94
N CYS A 37 -5.72 14.08 8.96
CA CYS A 37 -5.89 15.53 8.87
C CYS A 37 -4.59 16.33 9.03
N SER A 38 -3.50 15.70 9.47
CA SER A 38 -2.22 16.37 9.62
C SER A 38 -1.07 15.45 9.23
N ASP A 39 0.14 16.02 9.18
CA ASP A 39 1.38 15.27 8.99
C ASP A 39 1.37 14.41 7.72
N ASN A 40 0.76 14.97 6.67
CA ASN A 40 0.80 14.52 5.28
C ASN A 40 1.55 15.55 4.42
N ARG A 41 1.75 15.24 3.14
CA ARG A 41 2.38 16.10 2.13
C ARG A 41 1.45 16.28 0.93
N ASP A 42 1.91 16.99 -0.08
CA ASP A 42 1.20 17.35 -1.33
C ASP A 42 0.75 16.16 -2.22
N GLY A 43 0.83 14.92 -1.75
CA GLY A 43 0.36 13.72 -2.44
C GLY A 43 1.42 13.05 -3.33
N THR A 44 2.53 13.71 -3.64
CA THR A 44 3.57 13.18 -4.56
C THR A 44 4.04 11.76 -4.20
N TRP A 45 4.28 11.50 -2.92
CA TRP A 45 4.73 10.18 -2.45
C TRP A 45 3.61 9.15 -2.45
N THR A 46 2.38 9.57 -2.14
CA THR A 46 1.19 8.71 -2.22
C THR A 46 0.91 8.31 -3.67
N ASP A 47 1.05 9.22 -4.63
CA ASP A 47 0.86 8.91 -6.04
C ASP A 47 1.90 7.92 -6.56
N ARG A 48 3.18 8.07 -6.15
CA ARG A 48 4.24 7.09 -6.45
C ARG A 48 3.95 5.72 -5.84
N LEU A 49 3.45 5.69 -4.61
CA LEU A 49 3.04 4.44 -3.96
C LEU A 49 1.91 3.77 -4.75
N VAL A 50 0.88 4.54 -5.12
CA VAL A 50 -0.28 4.06 -5.87
C VAL A 50 0.14 3.47 -7.22
N GLU A 51 1.02 4.15 -7.95
CA GLU A 51 1.49 3.68 -9.25
C GLU A 51 2.35 2.41 -9.11
N GLY A 52 3.22 2.36 -8.09
CA GLY A 52 4.01 1.16 -7.79
C GLY A 52 3.15 -0.07 -7.49
N VAL A 53 2.18 0.06 -6.59
CA VAL A 53 1.27 -1.04 -6.21
C VAL A 53 0.39 -1.49 -7.38
N ALA A 54 -0.06 -0.56 -8.22
CA ALA A 54 -0.88 -0.88 -9.39
C ALA A 54 -0.15 -1.75 -10.43
N SER A 55 1.20 -1.78 -10.40
CA SER A 55 2.02 -2.61 -11.29
C SER A 55 2.23 -4.05 -10.80
N TRP A 56 1.74 -4.39 -9.61
CA TRP A 56 1.94 -5.72 -9.03
C TRP A 56 1.14 -6.80 -9.79
N PRO A 57 1.67 -8.03 -9.89
CA PRO A 57 0.94 -9.14 -10.48
C PRO A 57 -0.44 -9.30 -9.84
N HIS A 58 -1.45 -9.64 -10.64
CA HIS A 58 -2.82 -9.89 -10.17
C HIS A 58 -3.49 -8.73 -9.43
N VAL A 59 -2.93 -7.52 -9.45
CA VAL A 59 -3.55 -6.33 -8.88
C VAL A 59 -4.28 -5.56 -9.97
N GLU A 60 -5.57 -5.32 -9.73
CA GLU A 60 -6.39 -4.43 -10.54
C GLU A 60 -6.65 -3.12 -9.79
N ARG A 61 -6.30 -2.01 -10.43
CA ARG A 61 -6.57 -0.66 -9.91
C ARG A 61 -7.98 -0.23 -10.31
N GLY A 62 -8.81 0.10 -9.34
CA GLY A 62 -10.16 0.62 -9.53
C GLY A 62 -10.38 2.02 -8.96
N ILE A 63 -11.57 2.54 -9.20
CA ILE A 63 -12.11 3.72 -8.51
C ILE A 63 -13.14 3.21 -7.50
N SER A 64 -13.02 3.68 -6.26
CA SER A 64 -13.99 3.39 -5.20
C SER A 64 -14.44 4.67 -4.50
N ILE A 65 -15.48 4.55 -3.68
CA ILE A 65 -16.02 5.63 -2.86
C ILE A 65 -16.01 5.18 -1.40
N THR A 66 -15.52 6.02 -0.50
CA THR A 66 -15.63 5.83 0.95
C THR A 66 -16.38 7.01 1.55
N GLY A 67 -17.62 6.78 1.99
CA GLY A 67 -18.54 7.88 2.28
C GLY A 67 -18.84 8.64 0.97
N ASP A 68 -18.41 9.90 0.89
CA ASP A 68 -18.53 10.75 -0.31
C ASP A 68 -17.16 11.05 -0.96
N LEU A 69 -16.10 10.34 -0.53
CA LEU A 69 -14.74 10.64 -0.94
C LEU A 69 -14.24 9.64 -1.98
N PRO A 70 -13.69 10.11 -3.11
CA PRO A 70 -13.10 9.23 -4.11
C PRO A 70 -11.82 8.59 -3.57
N ALA A 71 -11.68 7.30 -3.85
CA ALA A 71 -10.51 6.51 -3.53
C ALA A 71 -10.01 5.77 -4.77
N VAL A 72 -8.72 5.46 -4.76
CA VAL A 72 -8.14 4.43 -5.60
C VAL A 72 -8.25 3.12 -4.83
N SER A 73 -8.91 2.11 -5.40
CA SER A 73 -8.95 0.76 -4.84
C SER A 73 -7.93 -0.15 -5.50
N PHE A 74 -7.43 -1.12 -4.75
CA PHE A 74 -6.57 -2.19 -5.24
C PHE A 74 -7.23 -3.52 -4.93
N CYS A 75 -7.61 -4.22 -6.00
CA CYS A 75 -8.25 -5.53 -5.92
C CYS A 75 -7.31 -6.62 -6.40
N VAL A 76 -7.37 -7.79 -5.77
CA VAL A 76 -6.72 -9.00 -6.29
C VAL A 76 -7.66 -9.69 -7.28
N THR A 77 -7.16 -10.10 -8.44
CA THR A 77 -7.95 -10.87 -9.43
C THR A 77 -8.54 -12.14 -8.82
N GLU A 78 -9.71 -12.58 -9.29
CA GLU A 78 -10.44 -13.71 -8.68
C GLU A 78 -9.60 -15.00 -8.62
N ASN A 79 -8.77 -15.26 -9.62
CA ASN A 79 -7.93 -16.46 -9.69
C ASN A 79 -6.78 -16.47 -8.67
N ALA A 80 -6.36 -15.30 -8.18
CA ALA A 80 -5.29 -15.17 -7.19
C ALA A 80 -5.83 -14.96 -5.77
N ARG A 81 -7.14 -14.74 -5.61
CA ARG A 81 -7.77 -14.27 -4.37
C ARG A 81 -7.83 -15.33 -3.27
N ALA A 82 -7.28 -15.01 -2.10
CA ALA A 82 -7.39 -15.86 -0.90
C ALA A 82 -8.85 -16.08 -0.47
N SER A 83 -9.13 -17.23 0.13
CA SER A 83 -10.46 -17.57 0.64
C SER A 83 -10.82 -16.86 1.96
N ASN A 84 -9.84 -16.25 2.64
CA ASN A 84 -10.05 -15.59 3.92
C ASN A 84 -10.75 -14.23 3.74
N PRO A 85 -12.01 -14.06 4.18
CA PRO A 85 -12.72 -12.79 4.04
C PRO A 85 -12.09 -11.66 4.85
N GLY A 86 -11.31 -11.97 5.89
CA GLY A 86 -10.59 -10.97 6.69
C GLY A 86 -9.45 -10.26 5.95
N ALA A 87 -9.06 -10.76 4.77
CA ALA A 87 -8.03 -10.16 3.93
C ALA A 87 -8.55 -9.06 2.99
N PHE A 88 -9.83 -8.67 3.12
CA PHE A 88 -10.45 -7.72 2.21
C PHE A 88 -11.31 -6.67 2.94
N ILE A 89 -11.29 -5.44 2.44
CA ILE A 89 -12.10 -4.29 2.89
C ILE A 89 -13.51 -4.39 2.30
N SER A 90 -13.57 -4.70 1.01
CA SER A 90 -14.77 -5.02 0.23
C SER A 90 -14.43 -6.18 -0.71
N PRO A 91 -15.36 -6.79 -1.46
CA PRO A 91 -15.05 -7.95 -2.29
C PRO A 91 -13.79 -7.73 -3.12
N GLN A 92 -12.78 -8.59 -2.92
CA GLN A 92 -11.48 -8.59 -3.62
C GLN A 92 -10.53 -7.42 -3.31
N GLU A 93 -10.99 -6.37 -2.62
CA GLU A 93 -10.21 -5.16 -2.34
C GLU A 93 -9.37 -5.31 -1.07
N PHE A 94 -8.05 -5.40 -1.20
CA PHE A 94 -7.14 -5.53 -0.07
C PHE A 94 -6.64 -4.17 0.45
N ALA A 95 -6.68 -3.14 -0.40
CA ALA A 95 -6.21 -1.80 -0.07
C ALA A 95 -7.01 -0.70 -0.77
N ARG A 96 -7.08 0.49 -0.17
CA ARG A 96 -7.53 1.70 -0.85
C ARG A 96 -6.84 2.95 -0.35
N CYS A 97 -6.70 3.95 -1.22
CA CYS A 97 -6.12 5.25 -0.93
C CYS A 97 -7.13 6.37 -1.21
N LEU A 98 -7.50 7.15 -0.19
CA LEU A 98 -8.29 8.37 -0.36
C LEU A 98 -7.39 9.51 -0.83
N ARG A 99 -7.84 10.26 -1.83
CA ARG A 99 -7.13 11.44 -2.33
C ARG A 99 -7.46 12.70 -1.55
N ALA A 100 -8.74 12.89 -1.22
CA ALA A 100 -9.20 13.99 -0.39
C ALA A 100 -9.07 13.60 1.10
N GLY A 101 -8.07 14.16 1.78
CA GLY A 101 -7.66 13.73 3.14
C GLY A 101 -6.81 12.46 3.06
N PRO A 102 -5.53 12.58 2.61
CA PRO A 102 -4.73 11.46 2.14
C PRO A 102 -4.58 10.39 3.21
N THR A 103 -5.33 9.30 3.04
CA THR A 103 -5.50 8.22 4.02
C THR A 103 -5.46 6.89 3.29
N ILE A 104 -4.67 5.95 3.81
CA ILE A 104 -4.56 4.60 3.27
C ILE A 104 -5.34 3.65 4.18
N TYR A 105 -6.08 2.71 3.60
CA TYR A 105 -6.62 1.57 4.32
C TYR A 105 -6.01 0.30 3.77
N LEU A 106 -5.63 -0.60 4.67
CA LEU A 106 -5.13 -1.93 4.36
C LEU A 106 -5.91 -2.98 5.14
N ALA A 107 -6.25 -4.08 4.49
CA ALA A 107 -6.66 -5.31 5.16
C ALA A 107 -5.41 -6.13 5.52
N MET A 108 -5.11 -6.23 6.81
CA MET A 108 -3.87 -6.84 7.30
C MET A 108 -4.15 -8.05 8.19
N ARG A 109 -3.21 -9.00 8.23
CA ARG A 109 -3.19 -10.01 9.30
C ARG A 109 -3.02 -9.30 10.64
N LEU A 110 -3.60 -9.85 11.71
CA LEU A 110 -3.56 -9.21 13.03
C LEU A 110 -2.12 -9.02 13.57
N VAL A 111 -1.22 -9.96 13.27
CA VAL A 111 0.19 -9.85 13.65
C VAL A 111 0.92 -8.73 12.89
N ASP A 112 0.58 -8.53 11.62
CA ASP A 112 1.14 -7.48 10.77
C ASP A 112 0.63 -6.11 11.20
N ALA A 113 -0.68 -6.02 11.46
CA ALA A 113 -1.32 -4.84 12.02
C ALA A 113 -0.70 -4.45 13.38
N HIS A 114 -0.42 -5.43 14.23
CA HIS A 114 0.24 -5.20 15.52
C HIS A 114 1.58 -4.45 15.34
N TRP A 115 2.46 -4.95 14.47
CA TRP A 115 3.75 -4.32 14.22
C TRP A 115 3.62 -2.94 13.58
N ALA A 116 2.71 -2.77 12.61
CA ALA A 116 2.44 -1.47 12.02
C ALA A 116 2.00 -0.41 13.06
N ILE A 117 1.19 -0.81 14.05
CA ILE A 117 0.76 0.07 15.15
C ILE A 117 1.94 0.36 16.09
N VAL A 118 2.66 -0.67 16.53
CA VAL A 118 3.80 -0.52 17.47
C VAL A 118 4.89 0.37 16.90
N ARG A 119 5.14 0.27 15.58
CA ARG A 119 6.10 1.10 14.86
C ARG A 119 5.56 2.49 14.48
N GLY A 120 4.30 2.79 14.81
CA GLY A 120 3.71 4.13 14.65
C GLY A 120 3.23 4.46 13.23
N TRP A 121 3.03 3.45 12.38
CA TRP A 121 2.61 3.62 10.98
C TRP A 121 1.10 3.55 10.78
N ALA A 122 0.38 2.96 11.72
CA ALA A 122 -1.03 2.67 11.54
C ALA A 122 -1.84 2.79 12.84
N GLU A 123 -3.16 2.88 12.66
CA GLU A 123 -4.13 2.68 13.73
C GLU A 123 -5.35 1.86 13.27
N PRO A 124 -6.02 1.10 14.17
CA PRO A 124 -7.22 0.37 13.80
C PRO A 124 -8.31 1.30 13.28
N HIS A 125 -9.02 0.87 12.23
CA HIS A 125 -10.20 1.58 11.78
C HIS A 125 -11.27 1.64 12.88
N GLN A 126 -11.98 2.78 13.00
CA GLN A 126 -12.99 2.93 14.05
C GLN A 126 -14.07 1.83 13.98
N LEU A 127 -14.54 1.50 12.78
CA LEU A 127 -15.54 0.46 12.58
C LEU A 127 -15.01 -0.96 12.87
N ALA A 128 -13.69 -1.18 12.77
CA ALA A 128 -13.08 -2.45 13.16
C ALA A 128 -13.13 -2.64 14.67
N ARG A 129 -12.97 -1.54 15.44
CA ARG A 129 -13.10 -1.55 16.91
C ARG A 129 -14.52 -1.85 17.39
N THR A 130 -15.53 -1.59 16.55
CA THR A 130 -16.94 -1.86 16.85
C THR A 130 -17.43 -3.18 16.23
N GLY A 131 -16.57 -3.94 15.57
CA GLY A 131 -16.92 -5.23 14.94
C GLY A 131 -17.77 -5.13 13.67
N VAL A 132 -17.92 -3.93 13.09
CA VAL A 132 -18.73 -3.70 11.88
C VAL A 132 -17.97 -4.12 10.62
N ILE A 133 -16.64 -4.01 10.64
CA ILE A 133 -15.74 -4.48 9.57
C ILE A 133 -14.65 -5.39 10.18
N PRO A 134 -13.90 -6.16 9.38
CA PRO A 134 -12.86 -7.04 9.90
C PRO A 134 -11.86 -6.33 10.83
N ALA A 135 -11.42 -7.02 11.88
CA ALA A 135 -10.50 -6.46 12.88
C ALA A 135 -9.14 -6.04 12.30
N GLY A 136 -8.74 -6.64 11.17
CA GLY A 136 -7.51 -6.34 10.44
C GLY A 136 -7.54 -5.09 9.57
N ILE A 137 -8.67 -4.38 9.47
CA ILE A 137 -8.74 -3.16 8.65
C ILE A 137 -8.06 -2.00 9.38
N MET A 138 -6.88 -1.62 8.89
CA MET A 138 -6.04 -0.58 9.45
C MET A 138 -6.13 0.71 8.63
N VAL A 139 -5.99 1.85 9.30
CA VAL A 139 -5.69 3.13 8.70
C VAL A 139 -4.18 3.36 8.78
N VAL A 140 -3.52 3.42 7.62
CA VAL A 140 -2.08 3.66 7.49
C VAL A 140 -1.84 5.12 7.13
N TYR A 141 -0.85 5.73 7.77
CA TYR A 141 -0.50 7.12 7.52
C TYR A 141 0.22 7.28 6.19
N THR A 142 -0.13 8.33 5.45
CA THR A 142 0.46 8.57 4.13
C THR A 142 1.93 9.00 4.21
N PRO A 143 2.75 8.59 3.24
CA PRO A 143 4.18 8.84 3.27
C PRO A 143 4.50 10.33 3.05
N ARG A 144 5.45 10.85 3.83
CA ARG A 144 5.91 12.25 3.73
C ARG A 144 7.19 12.41 2.92
N ASP A 145 7.93 11.32 2.76
CA ASP A 145 9.18 11.29 2.01
C ASP A 145 9.44 9.89 1.45
N ARG A 146 10.59 9.74 0.80
CA ARG A 146 11.03 8.50 0.19
C ARG A 146 11.16 7.34 1.20
N GLY A 147 11.71 7.59 2.39
CA GLY A 147 11.90 6.53 3.38
C GLY A 147 10.55 6.03 3.90
N GLU A 148 9.58 6.93 4.07
CA GLU A 148 8.22 6.54 4.42
C GLU A 148 7.50 5.81 3.28
N LEU A 149 7.75 6.19 2.02
CA LEU A 149 7.24 5.48 0.86
C LEU A 149 7.68 4.02 0.87
N GLU A 150 8.96 3.74 1.14
CA GLU A 150 9.51 2.38 1.22
C GLU A 150 8.83 1.55 2.33
N VAL A 151 8.57 2.16 3.49
CA VAL A 151 7.83 1.50 4.57
C VAL A 151 6.37 1.24 4.21
N CYS A 152 5.68 2.23 3.62
CA CYS A 152 4.31 2.05 3.16
C CYS A 152 4.22 0.95 2.09
N ALA A 153 5.18 0.87 1.16
CA ALA A 153 5.23 -0.20 0.17
C ALA A 153 5.35 -1.59 0.83
N THR A 154 6.17 -1.72 1.87
CA THR A 154 6.30 -2.95 2.66
C THR A 154 4.98 -3.34 3.35
N LEU A 155 4.24 -2.35 3.89
CA LEU A 155 2.93 -2.58 4.50
C LEU A 155 1.88 -3.03 3.46
N PHE A 156 1.90 -2.43 2.27
CA PHE A 156 1.07 -2.87 1.14
C PHE A 156 1.43 -4.29 0.71
N GLU A 157 2.71 -4.64 0.69
CA GLU A 157 3.15 -5.99 0.31
C GLU A 157 2.59 -7.02 1.29
N ALA A 158 2.67 -6.76 2.60
CA ALA A 158 2.10 -7.65 3.60
C ALA A 158 0.57 -7.83 3.43
N ALA A 159 -0.16 -6.75 3.15
CA ALA A 159 -1.60 -6.80 2.87
C ALA A 159 -1.92 -7.59 1.59
N TYR A 160 -1.16 -7.36 0.52
CA TYR A 160 -1.27 -8.09 -0.74
C TYR A 160 -1.00 -9.58 -0.55
N ARG A 161 0.07 -9.94 0.16
CA ARG A 161 0.42 -11.34 0.45
C ARG A 161 -0.66 -12.05 1.27
N PHE A 162 -1.33 -11.32 2.16
CA PHE A 162 -2.46 -11.85 2.91
C PHE A 162 -3.70 -12.10 2.03
N ALA A 163 -3.88 -11.28 1.00
CA ALA A 163 -5.02 -11.34 0.09
C ALA A 163 -4.86 -12.36 -1.05
N CYS A 164 -3.68 -12.97 -1.23
CA CYS A 164 -3.41 -13.93 -2.30
C CYS A 164 -3.31 -15.39 -1.81
N ILE A 165 -3.78 -16.36 -2.62
CA ILE A 165 -3.66 -17.82 -2.35
C ILE A 165 -2.20 -18.27 -2.40
N ASP A 166 -1.45 -17.71 -3.35
CA ASP A 166 -0.01 -17.92 -3.52
C ASP A 166 0.62 -16.61 -3.96
N PRO A 167 1.12 -15.79 -3.03
CA PRO A 167 1.71 -14.51 -3.39
C PRO A 167 3.03 -14.61 -4.15
N LEU A 168 3.62 -15.81 -4.32
CA LEU A 168 4.95 -16.00 -4.90
C LEU A 168 5.03 -17.24 -5.81
N GLY A 169 4.34 -17.20 -6.95
CA GLY A 169 4.93 -17.77 -8.16
C GLY A 169 6.02 -16.82 -8.65
N GLU A 170 7.28 -17.03 -8.24
CA GLU A 170 8.46 -16.14 -8.41
C GLU A 170 8.17 -14.63 -8.22
N ALA A 171 8.80 -14.02 -7.21
CA ALA A 171 8.82 -12.56 -7.11
C ALA A 171 9.14 -11.94 -8.49
N PRO A 172 8.32 -11.01 -9.01
CA PRO A 172 8.56 -10.47 -10.34
C PRO A 172 9.98 -9.91 -10.39
N ALA A 173 10.73 -10.25 -11.43
CA ALA A 173 12.09 -9.80 -11.73
C ALA A 173 12.19 -8.27 -12.02
N GLY A 174 11.43 -7.46 -11.28
CA GLY A 174 11.33 -6.02 -11.38
C GLY A 174 11.37 -5.27 -10.03
N LEU A 175 11.45 -5.97 -8.89
CA LEU A 175 11.89 -5.35 -7.64
C LEU A 175 13.27 -5.91 -7.25
N PRO A 176 14.34 -5.08 -7.26
CA PRO A 176 15.66 -5.58 -6.90
C PRO A 176 15.68 -6.01 -5.42
N PRO A 177 16.32 -7.14 -5.09
CA PRO A 177 16.46 -7.57 -3.70
C PRO A 177 17.13 -6.47 -2.89
N GLY A 178 16.67 -6.31 -1.65
CA GLY A 178 17.20 -5.35 -0.69
C GLY A 178 18.73 -5.41 -0.64
N GLN A 179 19.36 -4.43 -1.26
CA GLN A 179 20.78 -4.13 -1.12
C GLN A 179 20.88 -2.66 -0.73
N ASN A 180 21.03 -2.42 0.57
CA ASN A 180 22.02 -1.51 1.13
C ASN A 180 22.40 -0.34 0.20
N GLY A 181 21.54 0.69 0.13
CA GLY A 181 21.85 1.94 -0.55
C GLY A 181 21.44 1.96 -2.03
N TRP A 182 20.33 2.63 -2.33
CA TRP A 182 19.96 2.94 -3.72
C TRP A 182 19.97 4.45 -3.96
N GLY A 183 20.99 4.86 -4.73
CA GLY A 183 21.06 6.12 -5.45
C GLY A 183 20.00 6.17 -6.55
N TRP A 184 19.34 7.32 -6.63
CA TRP A 184 18.40 7.64 -7.70
C TRP A 184 19.24 8.23 -8.81
N SER A 185 19.26 7.60 -9.98
CA SER A 185 19.64 8.35 -11.16
C SER A 185 18.45 9.25 -11.51
N CYS A 186 18.56 10.52 -11.16
CA CYS A 186 17.70 11.56 -11.71
C CYS A 186 17.81 11.57 -13.25
N GLY A 187 16.66 11.70 -13.90
CA GLY A 187 16.51 12.40 -15.19
C GLY A 187 17.31 11.88 -16.38
N GLY A 188 16.71 11.01 -17.19
CA GLY A 188 17.02 10.95 -18.61
C GLY A 188 16.10 11.90 -19.38
N GLU A 189 16.59 13.09 -19.73
CA GLU A 189 15.98 13.97 -20.73
C GLU A 189 15.72 13.18 -22.02
N LYS A 190 14.46 13.07 -22.44
CA LYS A 190 14.15 12.70 -23.82
C LYS A 190 14.47 13.91 -24.70
N LYS A 191 15.64 13.91 -25.35
CA LYS A 191 15.92 14.85 -26.45
C LYS A 191 14.85 14.68 -27.53
N ALA A 192 14.10 15.74 -27.78
CA ALA A 192 13.21 15.85 -28.93
C ALA A 192 14.04 15.74 -30.23
N ALA A 193 13.57 14.94 -31.17
CA ALA A 193 14.16 14.86 -32.51
C ALA A 193 13.91 16.18 -33.28
N PRO A 194 14.88 16.68 -34.06
CA PRO A 194 14.71 17.92 -34.81
C PRO A 194 13.74 17.72 -35.97
N LEU A 195 12.79 18.66 -36.10
CA LEU A 195 11.84 18.73 -37.20
C LEU A 195 12.59 19.02 -38.51
N ALA A 196 12.71 18.01 -39.36
CA ALA A 196 13.34 18.14 -40.67
C ALA A 196 12.46 19.00 -41.60
N ASN A 197 13.10 20.03 -42.13
CA ASN A 197 12.61 21.07 -43.02
C ASN A 197 12.14 20.48 -44.37
N ARG A 198 10.83 20.40 -44.63
CA ARG A 198 10.32 20.10 -45.98
C ARG A 198 10.34 21.37 -46.83
N ARG A 199 11.35 21.51 -47.67
CA ARG A 199 11.30 22.39 -48.85
C ARG A 199 10.39 21.75 -49.90
N ARG A 200 9.42 22.54 -50.38
CA ARG A 200 8.66 22.27 -51.61
C ARG A 200 9.59 22.37 -52.84
N PRO A 201 9.32 21.61 -53.91
CA PRO A 201 9.21 22.17 -55.25
C PRO A 201 7.78 22.68 -55.51
#